data_AF-A0AB34VGR3-F1
#
_entry.id   AF-A0AB34VGR3-F1
#
_cell.length_a   1.000
_cell.length_b   1.000
_cell.length_c   1.000
_cell.angle_alpha   90.00
_cell.angle_beta   90.00
_cell.angle_gamma   90.00
#
_symmetry.space_group_name_H-M   'P 1'
#
loop_
_entity.id
_entity.type
_entity.pdbx_description
1 polymer ?
#
loop_
_entity_poly.entity_id
_entity_poly.type
_entity_poly.pdbx_seq_one_letter_code
_entity_poly.pdbx_strand_id
1 'polypeptide(L)'
;MDTRRKIQFYINPKSSLGEAYADSHTDETPQGERGRLWKAAMLSGFALERIDPRLPFLLSELLSENTTAEEVLQVIRAVSPKSATAQTLSQAESVPEPAEASPNATVDETRSNARGMFGGS
;
A
#
# COMPACT_ATOMS: atom_id res chain seq x y z
N MET A 1 16.52 6.04 -22.15
CA MET A 1 15.19 5.67 -22.69
C MET A 1 14.20 5.73 -21.53
N ASP A 2 13.06 6.40 -21.69
CA ASP A 2 12.06 6.46 -20.61
C ASP A 2 11.39 5.08 -20.47
N THR A 3 11.49 4.49 -19.28
CA THR A 3 10.98 3.14 -18.98
C THR A 3 9.56 3.15 -18.42
N ARG A 4 8.95 4.33 -18.26
CA ARG A 4 7.63 4.48 -17.64
C ARG A 4 6.52 4.06 -18.61
N ARG A 5 5.53 3.34 -18.10
CA ARG A 5 4.31 2.98 -18.82
C ARG A 5 3.24 4.05 -18.58
N LYS A 6 2.64 4.57 -19.66
CA LYS A 6 1.43 5.40 -19.58
C LYS A 6 0.20 4.50 -19.43
N ILE A 7 -0.66 4.80 -18.46
CA ILE A 7 -1.94 4.13 -18.22
C ILE A 7 -3.02 5.20 -18.30
N GLN A 8 -4.13 4.92 -19.00
CA GLN A 8 -5.23 5.85 -19.16
C GLN A 8 -6.55 5.07 -19.15
N PHE A 9 -7.52 5.61 -18.42
CA PHE A 9 -8.90 5.15 -18.38
C PHE A 9 -9.80 6.36 -18.14
N TYR A 10 -11.11 6.16 -18.29
CA TYR A 10 -12.11 7.19 -18.03
C TYR A 10 -12.84 6.84 -16.74
N ILE A 11 -13.22 7.88 -16.00
CA ILE A 11 -14.21 7.80 -14.93
C ILE A 11 -15.46 8.56 -15.42
N ASN A 12 -16.62 8.03 -15.09
CA ASN A 12 -17.92 8.58 -15.36
C ASN A 12 -18.66 8.79 -14.02
N PRO A 13 -18.68 10.02 -13.50
CA PRO A 13 -19.30 10.34 -12.21
C PRO A 13 -20.81 10.02 -12.14
N LYS A 14 -21.44 9.76 -13.29
CA LYS A 14 -22.87 9.45 -13.39
C LYS A 14 -23.17 7.95 -13.43
N SER A 15 -22.16 7.08 -13.60
CA SER A 15 -22.38 5.62 -13.65
C SER A 15 -22.31 4.94 -12.30
N SER A 16 -21.46 5.40 -11.38
CA SER A 16 -21.31 4.78 -10.06
C SER A 16 -20.96 5.81 -8.99
N LEU A 17 -21.29 5.49 -7.74
CA LEU A 17 -20.92 6.33 -6.58
C LEU A 17 -19.40 6.37 -6.38
N GLY A 18 -18.70 5.27 -6.68
CA GLY A 18 -17.24 5.22 -6.57
C GLY A 18 -16.55 6.13 -7.59
N GLU A 19 -17.06 6.19 -8.82
CA GLU A 19 -16.56 7.12 -9.83
C GLU A 19 -16.92 8.58 -9.50
N ALA A 20 -18.09 8.82 -8.93
CA ALA A 20 -18.48 10.16 -8.44
C ALA A 20 -17.54 10.63 -7.32
N TYR A 21 -17.22 9.75 -6.37
CA TYR A 21 -16.28 10.03 -5.30
C TYR A 21 -14.87 10.30 -5.83
N ALA A 22 -14.39 9.48 -6.78
CA ALA A 22 -13.08 9.66 -7.37
C ALA A 22 -12.95 11.00 -8.11
N ASP A 23 -14.03 11.43 -8.79
CA ASP A 23 -14.10 12.71 -9.50
C ASP A 23 -14.07 13.90 -8.55
N SER A 24 -14.93 13.93 -7.52
CA SER A 24 -14.94 15.01 -6.54
C SER A 24 -13.60 15.11 -5.80
N HIS A 25 -13.05 13.98 -5.36
CA HIS A 25 -11.76 13.95 -4.67
C HIS A 25 -10.59 14.34 -5.58
N THR A 26 -10.69 14.08 -6.90
CA THR A 26 -9.73 14.57 -7.89
C THR A 26 -9.70 16.09 -7.93
N ASP A 27 -10.87 16.71 -7.95
CA ASP A 27 -11.01 18.16 -8.07
C ASP A 27 -10.50 18.90 -6.83
N GLU A 28 -10.71 18.33 -5.64
CA GLU A 28 -10.18 18.83 -4.37
C GLU A 28 -8.66 18.68 -4.25
N THR A 29 -8.06 17.70 -4.95
CA THR A 29 -6.63 17.42 -4.87
C THR A 29 -5.81 18.44 -5.70
N PRO A 30 -4.74 19.06 -5.14
CA PRO A 30 -3.87 19.96 -5.88
C PRO A 30 -3.28 19.30 -7.14
N GLN A 31 -3.24 20.04 -8.25
CA GLN A 31 -2.85 19.49 -9.57
C GLN A 31 -1.50 18.74 -9.55
N GLY A 32 -0.50 19.28 -8.83
CA GLY A 32 0.82 18.65 -8.70
C GLY A 32 0.84 17.32 -7.93
N GLU A 33 -0.20 17.04 -7.14
CA GLU A 33 -0.29 15.85 -6.28
C GLU A 33 -1.18 14.75 -6.85
N ARG A 34 -2.11 15.08 -7.77
CA ARG A 34 -3.05 14.14 -8.39
C ARG A 34 -2.34 12.88 -8.93
N GLY A 35 -1.21 13.06 -9.61
CA GLY A 35 -0.43 11.93 -10.13
C GLY A 35 0.15 11.01 -9.04
N ARG A 36 0.49 11.54 -7.86
CA ARG A 36 0.93 10.73 -6.70
C ARG A 36 -0.26 9.97 -6.12
N LEU A 37 -1.41 10.63 -5.99
CA LEU A 37 -2.66 10.05 -5.49
C LEU A 37 -3.13 8.87 -6.35
N TRP A 38 -3.21 9.01 -7.68
CA TRP A 38 -3.67 7.93 -8.57
C TRP A 38 -2.74 6.73 -8.59
N LYS A 39 -1.43 6.96 -8.52
CA LYS A 39 -0.47 5.87 -8.37
C LYS A 39 -0.70 5.13 -7.05
N ALA A 40 -0.91 5.84 -5.94
CA ALA A 40 -1.18 5.22 -4.65
C ALA A 40 -2.47 4.41 -4.66
N ALA A 41 -3.57 4.97 -5.17
CA ALA A 41 -4.87 4.30 -5.29
C ALA A 41 -4.81 3.05 -6.18
N MET A 42 -4.08 3.11 -7.30
CA MET A 42 -3.90 1.96 -8.18
C MET A 42 -3.07 0.85 -7.51
N LEU A 43 -1.96 1.22 -6.86
CA LEU A 43 -1.08 0.25 -6.20
C LEU A 43 -1.72 -0.39 -4.97
N SER A 44 -2.53 0.35 -4.20
CA SER A 44 -3.29 -0.22 -3.08
C SER A 44 -4.36 -1.20 -3.58
N GLY A 45 -5.02 -0.91 -4.71
CA GLY A 45 -5.89 -1.86 -5.40
C GLY A 45 -5.15 -3.17 -5.72
N PHE A 46 -3.97 -3.11 -6.33
CA PHE A 46 -3.18 -4.32 -6.59
C PHE A 46 -2.72 -5.04 -5.31
N ALA A 47 -2.39 -4.30 -4.24
CA ALA A 47 -2.04 -4.91 -2.97
C ALA A 47 -3.21 -5.73 -2.40
N LEU A 48 -4.44 -5.21 -2.52
CA LEU A 48 -5.66 -5.92 -2.15
C LEU A 48 -5.93 -7.13 -3.06
N GLU A 49 -5.68 -7.00 -4.37
CA GLU A 49 -5.79 -8.11 -5.33
C GLU A 49 -4.89 -9.30 -4.95
N ARG A 50 -3.69 -9.02 -4.40
CA ARG A 50 -2.76 -10.07 -3.94
C ARG A 50 -3.28 -10.85 -2.73
N ILE A 51 -4.21 -10.28 -1.95
CA ILE A 51 -4.89 -10.95 -0.83
C ILE A 51 -6.04 -11.81 -1.38
N ASP A 52 -6.93 -11.20 -2.17
CA ASP A 52 -8.00 -11.88 -2.90
C ASP A 52 -8.33 -11.09 -4.19
N PRO A 53 -8.39 -11.74 -5.37
CA PRO A 53 -8.54 -11.05 -6.65
C PRO A 53 -9.88 -10.29 -6.80
N ARG A 54 -10.88 -10.57 -5.95
CA ARG A 54 -12.19 -9.89 -5.99
C ARG A 54 -12.19 -8.59 -5.21
N LEU A 55 -11.25 -8.38 -4.30
CA LEU A 55 -11.24 -7.22 -3.39
C LEU A 55 -11.25 -5.87 -4.10
N PRO A 56 -10.44 -5.62 -5.14
CA PRO A 56 -10.43 -4.31 -5.79
C PRO A 56 -11.81 -3.97 -6.36
N PHE A 57 -12.48 -4.95 -6.96
CA PHE A 57 -13.81 -4.79 -7.55
C PHE A 57 -14.90 -4.59 -6.49
N LEU A 58 -14.89 -5.38 -5.42
CA LEU A 58 -15.90 -5.24 -4.36
C LEU A 58 -15.74 -3.91 -3.61
N LEU A 59 -14.51 -3.48 -3.35
CA LEU A 59 -14.24 -2.22 -2.67
C LEU A 59 -14.49 -1.03 -3.58
N SER A 60 -14.29 -1.15 -4.90
CA SER A 60 -14.68 -0.08 -5.84
C SER A 60 -16.19 0.09 -5.92
N GLU A 61 -16.97 -1.00 -5.87
CA GLU A 61 -18.44 -0.93 -5.84
C GLU A 61 -18.98 -0.39 -4.50
N LEU A 62 -18.28 -0.66 -3.39
CA LEU A 62 -18.63 -0.14 -2.06
C LEU A 62 -18.33 1.37 -1.92
N LEU A 63 -17.37 1.88 -2.69
CA LEU A 63 -16.84 3.24 -2.52
C LEU A 63 -17.91 4.31 -2.77
N SER A 64 -18.05 5.22 -1.82
CA SER A 64 -18.92 6.39 -1.85
C SER A 64 -18.44 7.42 -0.81
N GLU A 65 -19.07 8.59 -0.77
CA GLU A 65 -18.80 9.62 0.25
C GLU A 65 -19.06 9.15 1.70
N ASN A 66 -19.90 8.12 1.87
CA ASN A 66 -20.29 7.60 3.19
C ASN A 66 -19.57 6.31 3.56
N THR A 67 -18.63 5.81 2.74
CA THR A 67 -17.95 4.55 3.00
C THR A 67 -17.21 4.60 4.33
N THR A 68 -17.53 3.66 5.20
CA THR A 68 -16.95 3.56 6.54
C THR A 68 -15.83 2.51 6.60
N ALA A 69 -14.95 2.66 7.59
CA ALA A 69 -13.92 1.66 7.86
C ALA A 69 -14.53 0.29 8.22
N GLU A 70 -15.68 0.27 8.90
CA GLU A 70 -16.37 -0.97 9.28
C GLU A 70 -16.84 -1.76 8.05
N GLU A 71 -17.47 -1.10 7.08
CA GLU A 71 -17.93 -1.74 5.84
C GLU A 71 -16.76 -2.30 5.03
N VAL A 72 -15.67 -1.54 4.90
CA VAL A 72 -14.44 -1.98 4.22
C VAL A 72 -13.88 -3.25 4.88
N LEU A 73 -13.76 -3.25 6.21
CA LEU A 73 -13.29 -4.40 6.97
C LEU A 73 -14.22 -5.60 6.84
N GLN A 74 -15.53 -5.38 6.78
CA GLN A 74 -16.52 -6.44 6.57
C GLN A 74 -16.36 -7.10 5.21
N VAL A 75 -16.17 -6.32 4.13
CA VAL A 75 -15.89 -6.85 2.79
C VAL A 75 -14.60 -7.68 2.80
N ILE A 76 -13.53 -7.17 3.41
CA ILE A 76 -12.25 -7.88 3.50
C ILE A 76 -12.41 -9.22 4.25
N ARG A 77 -13.13 -9.23 5.38
CA ARG A 77 -13.41 -10.45 6.16
C ARG A 77 -14.28 -11.45 5.39
N ALA A 78 -15.23 -10.96 4.59
CA ALA A 78 -16.15 -11.82 3.85
C ALA A 78 -15.46 -12.62 2.74
N VAL A 79 -14.41 -12.06 2.12
CA VAL A 79 -13.65 -12.76 1.07
C VAL A 79 -12.44 -13.51 1.59
N SER A 80 -11.91 -13.12 2.75
CA SER A 80 -10.78 -13.81 3.38
C SER A 80 -11.16 -15.23 3.81
N PRO A 81 -10.37 -16.26 3.46
CA PRO A 81 -10.58 -17.59 4.00
C PRO A 81 -10.43 -17.56 5.53
N LYS A 82 -11.33 -18.24 6.25
CA LYS A 82 -11.40 -18.26 7.73
C LYS A 82 -10.09 -18.66 8.43
N SER A 83 -9.10 -19.22 7.72
CA SER A 83 -7.78 -19.55 8.26
C SER A 83 -6.79 -18.37 8.30
N ALA A 84 -6.97 -17.33 7.48
CA ALA A 84 -6.04 -16.17 7.43
C ALA A 84 -6.25 -15.21 8.61
N THR A 85 -7.47 -15.13 9.14
CA THR A 85 -7.82 -14.29 10.29
C THR A 85 -7.21 -14.80 11.60
N ALA A 86 -7.02 -16.13 11.72
CA ALA A 86 -6.44 -16.75 12.91
C ALA A 86 -4.90 -16.66 12.96
N GLN A 87 -4.22 -16.62 11.81
CA GLN A 87 -2.75 -16.66 11.78
C GLN A 87 -2.09 -15.29 11.89
N THR A 88 -2.76 -14.21 11.47
CA THR A 88 -2.15 -12.87 11.43
C THR A 88 -2.28 -12.12 12.76
N LEU A 89 -3.35 -12.36 13.52
CA LEU A 89 -3.52 -11.74 14.84
C LEU A 89 -2.63 -12.39 15.92
N SER A 90 -2.33 -13.69 15.82
CA SER A 90 -1.38 -14.33 16.74
C SER A 90 0.09 -13.95 16.52
N GLN A 91 0.46 -13.40 15.35
CA GLN A 91 1.81 -12.86 15.14
C GLN A 91 1.98 -11.42 15.63
N ALA A 92 0.88 -10.69 15.88
CA ALA A 92 0.94 -9.35 16.45
C ALA A 92 1.09 -9.35 17.99
N GLU A 93 0.80 -10.47 18.65
CA GLU A 93 0.96 -10.64 20.11
C GLU A 93 2.35 -11.17 20.53
N SER A 94 3.25 -11.45 19.58
CA SER A 94 4.66 -11.75 19.86
C SER A 94 5.56 -10.59 19.44
N VAL A 95 5.34 -9.42 20.02
CA VAL A 95 6.34 -8.33 20.01
C VAL A 95 7.12 -8.41 21.32
N PRO A 96 8.41 -8.78 21.33
CA PRO A 96 9.27 -8.47 22.45
C PRO A 96 9.41 -6.95 22.55
N GLU A 97 9.24 -6.46 23.77
CA GLU A 97 9.49 -5.10 24.25
C GLU A 97 10.78 -4.47 23.66
N PRO A 98 10.84 -3.15 23.42
CA PRO A 98 11.99 -2.53 22.76
C PRO A 98 13.22 -2.56 23.67
N ALA A 99 14.17 -3.44 23.36
CA ALA A 99 15.50 -3.39 23.95
C ALA A 99 16.29 -2.24 23.30
N GLU A 100 16.75 -1.35 24.17
CA GLU A 100 17.52 -0.14 23.88
C GLU A 100 18.74 -0.39 22.97
N ALA A 101 19.08 0.63 22.17
CA ALA A 101 20.19 0.64 21.24
C ALA A 101 21.51 0.19 21.89
N SER A 102 22.23 -0.73 21.23
CA SER A 102 23.60 -1.10 21.57
C SER A 102 24.51 -1.16 20.32
N PRO A 103 25.79 -0.78 20.46
CA PRO A 103 26.52 -0.01 19.44
C PRO A 103 27.56 -0.82 18.63
N ASN A 104 27.29 -2.10 18.37
CA ASN A 104 28.35 -3.03 17.90
C ASN A 104 28.30 -3.46 16.42
N ALA A 105 27.55 -2.77 15.55
CA ALA A 105 27.55 -3.07 14.10
C ALA A 105 28.51 -2.19 13.26
N THR A 106 29.15 -1.17 13.85
CA THR A 106 29.98 -0.20 13.12
C THR A 106 31.44 -0.61 12.94
N VAL A 107 31.91 -1.65 13.63
CA VAL A 107 33.34 -2.03 13.61
C VAL A 107 33.71 -2.83 12.36
N ASP A 108 32.76 -3.57 11.79
CA ASP A 108 33.02 -4.45 10.63
C ASP A 108 32.93 -3.69 9.29
N GLU A 109 31.99 -2.74 9.18
CA GLU A 109 31.93 -1.84 8.01
C GLU A 109 33.14 -0.90 7.94
N THR A 110 33.60 -0.38 9.09
CA THR A 110 34.78 0.51 9.14
C THR A 110 36.07 -0.23 8.75
N ARG A 111 36.21 -1.53 9.10
CA ARG A 111 37.34 -2.37 8.66
C ARG A 111 37.27 -2.75 7.19
N SER A 112 36.07 -3.01 6.67
CA SER A 112 35.84 -3.32 5.26
C SER A 112 36.22 -2.14 4.36
N ASN A 113 35.81 -0.93 4.74
CA ASN A 113 36.07 0.29 3.98
C ASN A 113 37.56 0.70 4.00
N ALA A 114 38.27 0.46 5.11
CA ALA A 114 39.70 0.79 5.22
C ALA A 114 40.60 -0.12 4.35
N ARG A 115 40.20 -1.39 4.15
CA ARG A 115 40.93 -2.34 3.29
C ARG A 115 40.89 -1.96 1.80
N GLY A 116 39.83 -1.29 1.35
CA GLY A 116 39.70 -0.83 -0.04
C GLY A 116 40.51 0.42 -0.39
N MET A 117 40.98 1.19 0.61
CA MET A 117 41.69 2.45 0.38
C MET A 117 43.21 2.34 0.24
N PHE A 118 43.85 1.26 0.71
CA PHE A 118 45.33 1.19 0.79
C PHE A 118 45.98 -0.10 0.28
N GLY A 119 45.31 -0.92 -0.54
CA GLY A 119 45.98 -2.02 -1.25
C GLY A 119 45.20 -2.46 -2.49
N GLY A 120 45.72 -2.41 -3.69
CA GLY A 120 47.06 -2.04 -4.16
C GLY A 120 47.30 -2.72 -5.51
N SER A 121 48.02 -2.00 -6.39
CA SER A 121 48.47 -2.33 -7.76
C SER A 121 47.58 -1.78 -8.89
#